data_AF-A0A699T1M4-F1
#
_entry.id   AF-A0A699T1M4-F1
#
_cell.length_a   1.000
_cell.length_b   1.000
_cell.length_c   1.000
_cell.angle_alpha   90.00
_cell.angle_beta   90.00
_cell.angle_gamma   90.00
#
_symmetry.space_group_name_H-M   'P 1'
#
loop_
_entity.id
_entity.type
_entity.pdbx_description
1 polymer ?
#
loop_
_entity_poly.entity_id
_entity_poly.type
_entity_poly.pdbx_seq_one_letter_code
_entity_poly.pdbx_strand_id
1 'polypeptide(L)'
;MEWHDYKHLDWISIRRDDDQIYKFKEGDFKRLRLQDIEDILLLLVQGKLSNLTVEERLAFNVSLRMFTRSIVIKRRVKDLQLGVESYQKKLNLTKPDTYRTDL
;
A
#
# COMPACT_ATOMS: atom_id res chain seq x y z
N MET A 1 -1.95 -10.94 -9.51
CA MET A 1 -2.17 -9.50 -9.80
C MET A 1 -0.88 -8.78 -9.49
N GLU A 2 0.01 -8.75 -10.48
CA GLU A 2 1.25 -8.00 -10.44
C GLU A 2 0.87 -6.52 -10.56
N TRP A 3 1.19 -5.75 -9.52
CA TRP A 3 0.95 -4.33 -9.53
C TRP A 3 2.10 -3.71 -10.33
N HIS A 4 1.79 -2.81 -11.26
CA HIS A 4 2.80 -1.96 -11.86
C HIS A 4 3.57 -1.30 -10.72
N ASP A 5 4.86 -1.64 -10.60
CA ASP A 5 5.80 -0.96 -9.72
C ASP A 5 5.70 0.52 -10.08
N TYR A 6 5.09 1.29 -9.19
CA TYR A 6 5.22 2.74 -9.20
C TYR A 6 6.73 3.00 -9.12
N LYS A 7 7.32 3.47 -10.22
CA LYS A 7 8.77 3.79 -10.26
C LYS A 7 8.99 5.20 -9.72
N HIS A 8 8.44 5.50 -8.55
CA HIS A 8 8.58 6.81 -7.93
C HIS A 8 9.72 6.86 -6.93
N LEU A 9 10.20 5.70 -6.47
CA LEU A 9 11.20 5.61 -5.41
C LEU A 9 12.08 4.35 -5.58
N ASP A 10 13.27 4.52 -6.16
CA ASP A 10 14.20 3.41 -6.41
C ASP A 10 14.78 2.83 -5.11
N TRP A 11 15.34 3.68 -4.26
CA TRP A 11 15.82 3.33 -2.93
C TRP A 11 15.73 4.55 -2.03
N ILE A 12 15.34 4.34 -0.78
CA ILE A 12 15.40 5.35 0.28
C ILE A 12 16.15 4.79 1.47
N SER A 13 16.95 5.63 2.10
CA SER A 13 17.60 5.32 3.37
C SER A 13 17.03 6.24 4.42
N ILE A 14 16.39 5.71 5.47
CA ILE A 14 15.80 6.50 6.55
C ILE A 14 16.63 6.29 7.81
N ARG A 15 17.06 7.38 8.45
CA ARG A 15 17.66 7.35 9.77
C ARG A 15 16.56 7.56 10.82
N ARG A 16 16.43 6.62 11.76
CA ARG A 16 15.50 6.71 12.90
C ARG A 16 16.20 7.35 14.11
N ASP A 17 15.44 7.56 15.19
CA ASP A 17 15.93 8.13 16.46
C ASP A 17 16.95 7.21 17.17
N ASP A 18 17.04 5.93 16.80
CA ASP A 18 18.06 4.97 17.27
C ASP A 18 19.38 5.04 16.48
N ASP A 19 19.53 6.03 15.60
CA ASP A 19 20.64 6.22 14.67
C ASP A 19 20.85 5.09 13.65
N GLN A 20 19.94 4.12 13.57
CA GLN A 20 20.01 3.07 12.56
C GLN A 20 19.46 3.57 11.22
N ILE A 21 20.14 3.16 10.15
CA ILE A 21 19.75 3.47 8.78
C ILE A 21 19.02 2.28 8.19
N TYR A 22 17.75 2.49 7.84
CA TYR A 22 16.91 1.51 7.20
C TYR A 22 16.84 1.82 5.71
N LYS A 23 17.24 0.87 4.87
CA LYS A 23 17.22 1.02 3.41
C LYS A 23 16.14 0.14 2.79
N PHE A 24 15.25 0.72 2.02
CA PHE A 24 14.16 0.00 1.35
C PHE A 24 13.72 0.72 0.09
N LYS A 25 12.85 0.08 -0.69
CA LYS A 25 12.23 0.63 -1.90
C LYS A 25 10.72 0.46 -1.87
N GLU A 26 10.02 1.04 -2.85
CA GLU A 26 8.56 0.96 -2.89
C GLU A 26 8.02 -0.48 -2.89
N GLY A 27 8.68 -1.40 -3.60
CA GLY A 27 8.31 -2.82 -3.62
C GLY A 27 8.39 -3.52 -2.24
N ASP A 28 9.11 -2.94 -1.27
CA ASP A 28 9.21 -3.46 0.10
C ASP A 28 8.09 -2.95 1.01
N PHE A 29 7.27 -1.97 0.59
CA PHE A 29 6.21 -1.41 1.43
C PHE A 29 5.22 -2.49 1.90
N LYS A 30 4.97 -3.50 1.06
CA LYS A 30 4.12 -4.66 1.40
C LYS A 30 4.65 -5.52 2.56
N ARG A 31 5.94 -5.40 2.90
CA ARG A 31 6.60 -6.12 3.99
C ARG A 31 6.64 -5.31 5.28
N LEU A 32 6.38 -4.01 5.23
CA LEU A 32 6.34 -3.15 6.41
C LEU A 32 5.14 -3.52 7.29
N ARG A 33 5.34 -3.60 8.60
CA ARG A 33 4.23 -3.73 9.54
C ARG A 33 3.54 -2.38 9.67
N LEU A 34 2.29 -2.40 10.14
CA LEU A 34 1.52 -1.17 10.29
C LEU A 34 2.18 -0.20 11.29
N GLN A 35 2.78 -0.72 12.37
CA GLN A 35 3.55 0.08 13.32
C GLN A 35 4.76 0.74 12.66
N ASP A 36 5.48 0.00 11.80
CA ASP A 36 6.65 0.55 11.12
C ASP A 36 6.24 1.69 10.16
N ILE A 37 5.05 1.60 9.54
CA ILE A 37 4.47 2.66 8.70
C ILE A 37 4.07 3.88 9.54
N GLU A 38 3.42 3.66 10.70
CA GLU A 38 3.04 4.73 11.63
C GLU A 38 4.27 5.50 12.13
N ASP A 39 5.32 4.80 12.54
CA ASP A 39 6.59 5.41 12.95
C ASP A 39 7.20 6.28 11.85
N ILE A 40 7.25 5.75 10.62
CA ILE A 40 7.83 6.47 9.49
C ILE A 40 6.98 7.71 9.13
N LEU A 41 5.64 7.61 9.18
CA LEU A 41 4.74 8.75 9.00
C LEU A 41 4.98 9.82 10.06
N LEU A 42 5.17 9.42 11.32
CA LEU A 42 5.45 10.34 12.41
C LEU A 42 6.76 11.10 12.17
N LEU A 43 7.82 10.40 11.75
CA LEU A 43 9.10 11.03 11.39
C LEU A 43 8.95 12.03 10.23
N LEU A 44 8.12 11.70 9.24
CA LEU A 44 7.86 12.58 8.09
C LEU A 44 7.10 13.85 8.50
N VAL A 45 6.04 13.71 9.31
CA VAL A 45 5.22 14.84 9.81
C VAL A 45 6.02 15.74 10.76
N GLN A 46 6.88 15.16 11.60
CA GLN A 46 7.75 15.91 12.51
C GLN A 46 8.95 16.55 11.80
N GLY A 47 9.19 16.24 10.52
CA GLY A 47 10.33 16.74 9.76
C GLY A 47 11.68 16.11 10.16
N LYS A 48 11.68 15.03 10.95
CA LYS A 48 12.86 14.37 11.54
C LYS A 48 13.69 13.53 10.56
N LEU A 49 13.24 13.37 9.31
CA LEU A 49 13.98 12.67 8.25
C LEU A 49 15.15 13.53 7.70
N SER A 50 15.97 14.12 8.58
CA SER A 50 17.01 15.11 8.27
C SER A 50 18.05 14.62 7.27
N ASN A 51 18.20 13.31 7.14
CA ASN A 51 19.11 12.66 6.21
C ASN A 51 18.59 12.60 4.76
N LEU A 52 17.33 12.99 4.50
CA LEU A 52 16.71 12.99 3.16
C LEU A 52 16.63 14.40 2.57
N THR A 53 16.86 14.51 1.26
CA THR A 53 16.63 15.75 0.50
C THR A 53 15.14 16.09 0.42
N VAL A 54 14.81 17.33 0.07
CA VAL A 54 13.42 17.78 -0.11
C VAL A 54 12.71 16.96 -1.19
N GLU A 55 13.42 16.64 -2.27
CA GLU A 55 12.91 15.83 -3.39
C GLU A 55 12.65 14.39 -2.96
N GLU A 56 13.56 13.77 -2.20
CA GLU A 56 13.39 12.42 -1.66
C GLU A 56 12.21 12.35 -0.68
N ARG A 57 12.06 13.33 0.20
CA ARG A 57 10.91 13.43 1.12
C ARG A 57 9.59 13.55 0.36
N LEU A 58 9.56 14.34 -0.71
CA LEU A 58 8.37 14.51 -1.54
C LEU A 58 8.00 13.21 -2.27
N ALA A 59 8.97 12.58 -2.94
CA ALA A 59 8.79 11.31 -3.63
C ALA A 59 8.32 10.20 -2.66
N PHE A 60 8.92 10.16 -1.47
CA PHE A 60 8.54 9.22 -0.42
C PHE A 60 7.12 9.45 0.09
N ASN A 61 6.72 10.70 0.35
CA ASN A 61 5.36 11.04 0.77
C ASN A 61 4.32 10.64 -0.29
N VAL A 62 4.59 10.92 -1.57
CA VAL A 62 3.71 10.52 -2.68
C VAL A 62 3.56 9.00 -2.72
N SER A 63 4.68 8.27 -2.68
CA SER A 63 4.69 6.80 -2.75
C SER A 63 3.92 6.17 -1.58
N LEU A 64 4.16 6.65 -0.36
CA LEU A 64 3.50 6.14 0.85
C LEU A 64 1.99 6.43 0.87
N ARG A 65 1.58 7.61 0.38
CA ARG A 65 0.16 7.97 0.22
C ARG A 65 -0.53 7.07 -0.79
N MET A 66 0.12 6.78 -1.91
CA MET A 66 -0.40 5.87 -2.94
C MET A 66 -0.54 4.45 -2.40
N PHE A 67 0.47 3.96 -1.68
CA PHE A 67 0.42 2.65 -1.05
C PHE A 67 -0.73 2.50 -0.05
N THR A 68 -0.89 3.47 0.85
CA THR A 68 -1.99 3.50 1.83
C THR A 68 -3.35 3.49 1.14
N ARG A 69 -3.54 4.31 0.10
CA ARG A 69 -4.77 4.32 -0.71
C ARG A 69 -5.04 2.95 -1.34
N SER A 70 -4.00 2.29 -1.87
CA SER A 70 -4.14 0.97 -2.47
C SER A 70 -4.63 -0.08 -1.46
N ILE A 71 -4.15 -0.03 -0.21
CA ILE A 71 -4.60 -0.93 0.86
C ILE A 71 -6.08 -0.68 1.20
N VAL A 72 -6.47 0.58 1.36
CA VAL A 72 -7.86 0.95 1.68
C VAL A 72 -8.81 0.46 0.58
N ILE A 73 -8.47 0.69 -0.69
CA ILE A 73 -9.27 0.23 -1.83
C ILE A 73 -9.37 -1.30 -1.84
N LYS A 74 -8.25 -2.01 -1.67
CA LYS A 74 -8.24 -3.49 -1.62
C LYS A 74 -9.15 -4.04 -0.53
N ARG A 75 -9.12 -3.45 0.67
CA ARG A 75 -10.00 -3.85 1.78
C ARG A 75 -11.47 -3.65 1.40
N ARG A 76 -11.83 -2.47 0.88
CA ARG A 76 -13.20 -2.17 0.44
C ARG A 76 -13.69 -3.10 -0.67
N VAL A 77 -12.84 -3.41 -1.65
CA VAL A 77 -13.17 -4.37 -2.72
C VAL A 77 -13.40 -5.77 -2.14
N LYS A 78 -12.55 -6.21 -1.20
CA LYS A 78 -12.72 -7.49 -0.52
C LYS A 78 -14.03 -7.54 0.29
N ASP A 79 -14.33 -6.49 1.04
CA ASP A 79 -15.57 -6.40 1.83
C ASP A 79 -16.81 -6.40 0.91
N LEU A 80 -16.74 -5.69 -0.22
CA LEU A 80 -17.78 -5.69 -1.23
C LEU A 80 -17.99 -7.07 -1.86
N GLN A 81 -16.90 -7.79 -2.18
CA GLN A 81 -16.98 -9.15 -2.70
C GLN A 81 -17.67 -10.09 -1.70
N LEU A 82 -17.32 -10.02 -0.41
CA LEU A 82 -18.01 -10.78 0.65
C LEU A 82 -19.49 -10.40 0.77
N GLY A 83 -19.81 -9.11 0.63
CA GLY A 83 -21.19 -8.62 0.59
C GLY A 83 -21.98 -9.24 -0.57
N VAL A 84 -21.42 -9.22 -1.79
CA VAL A 84 -22.03 -9.83 -2.98
C VAL A 84 -22.24 -11.33 -2.79
N GLU A 85 -21.25 -12.07 -2.30
CA GLU A 85 -21.37 -13.50 -2.03
C GLU A 85 -22.49 -13.80 -1.01
N SER A 86 -22.61 -12.98 0.04
CA SER A 86 -23.69 -13.07 1.02
C SER A 86 -25.08 -12.81 0.40
N TYR A 87 -25.20 -11.77 -0.43
CA TYR A 87 -26.45 -11.44 -1.14
C TYR A 87 -26.86 -12.54 -2.13
N GLN A 88 -25.91 -13.08 -2.91
CA GLN A 88 -26.15 -14.20 -3.82
C GLN A 88 -26.68 -15.43 -3.09
N LYS A 89 -26.06 -15.78 -1.95
CA LYS A 89 -26.48 -16.90 -1.10
C LYS A 89 -27.91 -16.71 -0.57
N LYS A 90 -28.28 -15.49 -0.14
CA LYS A 90 -29.65 -15.18 0.32
C LYS A 90 -30.70 -15.37 -0.77
N LEU A 91 -30.33 -15.12 -2.03
CA LEU A 91 -31.22 -15.24 -3.19
C LEU A 91 -31.13 -16.62 -3.87
N ASN A 92 -30.36 -17.57 -3.33
CA ASN A 92 -30.07 -18.86 -3.96
C ASN A 92 -29.51 -18.75 -5.40
N LEU A 93 -28.79 -17.67 -5.69
CA LEU A 93 -28.12 -17.48 -6.97
C LEU A 93 -26.78 -18.24 -6.95
N THR A 94 -26.60 -19.18 -7.86
CA THR A 94 -25.28 -19.78 -8.13
C THR A 94 -24.36 -18.74 -8.76
N LYS A 95 -23.04 -18.84 -8.50
CA LYS A 95 -22.05 -17.96 -9.13
C LYS A 95 -22.31 -17.92 -10.64
N PRO A 96 -22.51 -16.75 -11.26
CA PRO A 96 -22.54 -16.68 -12.71
C PRO A 96 -21.17 -17.12 -13.22
N ASP A 97 -21.14 -18.01 -14.21
CA ASP A 97 -19.92 -18.32 -14.96
C ASP A 97 -19.45 -17.04 -15.62
N THR A 98 -18.51 -16.34 -14.97
CA THR A 98 -17.87 -15.12 -15.49
C THR A 98 -16.88 -15.42 -16.61
N TYR A 99 -16.75 -16.69 -17.00
CA TYR A 99 -16.00 -17.18 -18.16
C TYR A 99 -16.92 -17.99 -19.07
N ARG A 100 -17.98 -17.37 -19.60
CA ARG A 100 -18.53 -17.84 -20.87
C ARG A 100 -17.67 -17.25 -21.96
N THR A 101 -16.59 -17.94 -22.30
CA THR A 101 -15.83 -17.74 -23.53
C THR A 101 -16.76 -18.14 -24.68
N ASP A 102 -17.62 -17.22 -25.10
CA ASP A 102 -18.29 -17.34 -26.38
C ASP A 102 -17.26 -16.97 -27.46
N LEU A 103 -16.80 -18.03 -28.16
CA LEU A 103 -15.97 -18.05 -29.39
C LEU A 103 -14.46 -17.84 -29.25
#